data_AF-A0A9E4EDT2-F1
#
_entry.id   AF-A0A9E4EDT2-F1
#
_cell.length_a   1.000
_cell.length_b   1.000
_cell.length_c   1.000
_cell.angle_alpha   90.00
_cell.angle_beta   90.00
_cell.angle_gamma   90.00
#
_symmetry.space_group_name_H-M   'P 1'
#
loop_
_entity.id
_entity.type
_entity.pdbx_description
1 polymer ?
#
loop_
_entity_poly.entity_id
_entity_poly.type
_entity_poly.pdbx_seq_one_letter_code
_entity_poly.pdbx_strand_id
1 'polypeptide(L)'
;MKNFWQYIRKVTRLIPVQIGLLALFFCVYHLFLYYSMREMSINLGAVRFERHILPLYAEPSFDLSLWVLPALLVCIGFLYLCHRYLLSGADSRRLIWIAIACFIAINVSVAQIDGYRELERDGETERVLTLLEPYTRTSLEYYGDVPRVDELGIRRFLRDYSKPEVFDTLSGHSRTHPPGGVLFLWHVSGLFGYNLISASLVTIIFTAITVIIIYRLGDHLYGEKVGRYALLLFLITPNFVMFTGTSMDGPFSVFPILSVYLFYKARNQETISDQNWYEFRPYSLLTGLALALGMFMTYSTVVVGVFLCVVALLERKQFVQYLKVLLFATLGFVGFYLLLFVLTGFDPIEALWAAIKKDEMGMGTGYESIERYFHLSFANLFAFLIGVGLPITTVWLRQIFVTVKEWRQNARSSEQESSGTPIPWIFRHDEALDTFVIGFLITLLYFTFSTLFTMEVERIWIFMVPFFVIPVAKHLAARHVSDLYWVAGILAAQLIVSEVLLYTYW
;
A
#
# COMPACT_ATOMS: atom_id res chain seq x y z
N MET A 1 -35.43 28.63 11.99
CA MET A 1 -34.89 27.29 12.33
C MET A 1 -34.74 26.34 11.14
N LYS A 2 -35.75 26.10 10.29
CA LYS A 2 -35.62 25.18 9.12
C LYS A 2 -34.49 25.56 8.15
N ASN A 3 -34.35 26.85 7.83
CA ASN A 3 -33.29 27.36 6.93
C ASN A 3 -31.88 27.17 7.53
N PHE A 4 -31.74 27.29 8.85
CA PHE A 4 -30.49 27.08 9.57
C PHE A 4 -30.03 25.60 9.51
N TRP A 5 -30.95 24.67 9.75
CA TRP A 5 -30.67 23.23 9.62
C TRP A 5 -30.31 22.82 8.18
N GLN A 6 -30.94 23.41 7.17
CA GLN A 6 -30.57 23.21 5.77
C GLN A 6 -29.16 23.74 5.47
N TYR A 7 -28.80 24.90 6.02
CA TYR A 7 -27.46 25.47 5.89
C TYR A 7 -26.40 24.57 6.54
N ILE A 8 -26.60 24.13 7.80
CA ILE A 8 -25.72 23.18 8.48
C ILE A 8 -25.57 21.90 7.65
N ARG A 9 -26.68 21.35 7.14
CA ARG A 9 -26.64 20.14 6.31
C ARG A 9 -25.86 20.35 5.01
N LYS A 10 -25.88 21.55 4.43
CA LYS A 10 -25.10 21.88 3.24
C LYS A 10 -23.61 22.00 3.57
N VAL A 11 -23.26 22.69 4.65
CA VAL A 11 -21.87 22.88 5.11
C VAL A 11 -21.22 21.57 5.51
N THR A 12 -21.92 20.75 6.31
CA THR A 12 -21.43 19.42 6.75
C THR A 12 -21.25 18.42 5.60
N ARG A 13 -21.80 18.70 4.41
CA ARG A 13 -21.59 17.89 3.20
C ARG A 13 -20.38 18.33 2.36
N LEU A 14 -19.79 19.49 2.64
CA LEU A 14 -18.57 19.95 1.97
C LEU A 14 -17.42 19.01 2.32
N ILE A 15 -16.63 18.64 1.31
CA ILE A 15 -15.50 17.72 1.50
C ILE A 15 -14.46 18.30 2.48
N PRO A 16 -13.99 19.56 2.34
CA PRO A 16 -13.01 20.13 3.27
C PRO A 16 -13.47 20.11 4.73
N VAL A 17 -14.76 20.37 4.99
CA VAL A 17 -15.33 20.33 6.34
C VAL A 17 -15.25 18.93 6.93
N GLN A 18 -15.57 17.90 6.13
CA GLN A 18 -15.48 16.53 6.60
C GLN A 18 -14.05 16.04 6.80
N ILE A 19 -13.11 16.50 5.97
CA ILE A 19 -11.68 16.26 6.17
C ILE A 19 -11.25 16.84 7.53
N GLY A 20 -11.66 18.08 7.82
CA GLY A 20 -11.40 18.72 9.11
C GLY A 20 -12.02 17.97 10.30
N LEU A 21 -13.23 17.43 10.16
CA LEU A 21 -13.88 16.61 11.19
C LEU A 21 -13.13 15.28 11.42
N LEU A 22 -12.65 14.63 10.35
CA LEU A 22 -11.85 13.41 10.46
C LEU A 22 -10.48 13.69 11.10
N ALA A 23 -9.84 14.80 10.72
CA ALA A 23 -8.60 15.27 11.35
C ALA A 23 -8.78 15.49 12.85
N LEU A 24 -9.88 16.16 13.25
CA LEU A 24 -10.22 16.37 14.66
C LEU A 24 -10.44 15.05 15.38
N PHE A 25 -11.14 14.09 14.76
CA PHE A 25 -11.31 12.76 15.32
C PHE A 25 -9.97 12.08 15.61
N PHE A 26 -9.03 12.07 14.65
CA PHE A 26 -7.71 11.47 14.87
C PHE A 26 -6.87 12.24 15.88
N CYS A 27 -6.99 13.57 15.95
CA CYS A 27 -6.36 14.36 17.00
C CYS A 27 -6.86 13.97 18.40
N VAL A 28 -8.19 13.81 18.56
CA VAL A 28 -8.77 13.34 19.83
C VAL A 28 -8.33 11.90 20.14
N TYR A 29 -8.27 11.03 19.14
CA TYR A 29 -7.80 9.66 19.31
C TYR A 29 -6.32 9.59 19.73
N HIS A 30 -5.46 10.43 19.14
CA HIS A 30 -4.05 10.57 19.54
C HIS A 30 -3.94 10.94 21.02
N LEU A 31 -4.68 11.97 21.46
CA LEU A 31 -4.69 12.40 22.87
C LEU A 31 -5.21 11.30 23.81
N PHE A 32 -6.24 10.56 23.37
CA PHE A 32 -6.76 9.41 24.10
C PHE A 32 -5.71 8.31 24.25
N LEU A 33 -5.03 7.91 23.17
CA LEU A 33 -3.97 6.90 23.23
C LEU A 33 -2.80 7.37 24.09
N TYR A 34 -2.40 8.64 23.98
CA TYR A 34 -1.31 9.20 24.77
C TYR A 34 -1.61 9.10 26.27
N TYR A 35 -2.79 9.54 26.68
CA TYR A 35 -3.24 9.41 28.06
C TYR A 35 -3.33 7.95 28.50
N SER A 36 -3.88 7.09 27.66
CA SER A 36 -4.08 5.67 27.97
C SER A 36 -2.77 4.90 28.13
N MET A 37 -1.79 5.14 27.25
CA MET A 37 -0.46 4.54 27.36
C MET A 37 0.29 5.05 28.60
N ARG A 38 0.16 6.34 28.93
CA ARG A 38 0.84 6.95 30.08
C ARG A 38 0.27 6.50 31.43
N GLU A 39 -1.05 6.44 31.57
CA GLU A 39 -1.70 6.18 32.86
C GLU A 39 -2.12 4.73 33.06
N MET A 40 -2.48 4.01 31.98
CA MET A 40 -3.04 2.66 32.06
C MET A 40 -2.05 1.57 31.61
N SER A 41 -0.78 1.92 31.36
CA SER A 41 0.27 1.00 30.92
C SER A 41 -0.08 0.19 29.66
N ILE A 42 -0.92 0.75 28.77
CA ILE A 42 -1.26 0.11 27.49
C ILE A 42 -0.02 0.01 26.62
N ASN A 43 0.25 -1.18 26.10
CA ASN A 43 1.39 -1.45 25.22
C ASN A 43 0.92 -1.69 23.78
N LEU A 44 1.34 -0.80 22.88
CA LEU A 44 1.15 -0.89 21.43
C LEU A 44 2.41 -1.43 20.74
N GLY A 45 2.95 -2.55 21.22
CA GLY A 45 4.13 -3.19 20.63
C GLY A 45 5.40 -2.37 20.80
N ALA A 46 5.99 -1.91 19.69
CA ALA A 46 7.18 -1.05 19.70
C ALA A 46 6.85 0.46 19.81
N VAL A 47 5.58 0.87 19.70
CA VAL A 47 5.22 2.29 19.82
C VAL A 47 5.46 2.73 21.26
N ARG A 48 6.10 3.88 21.43
CA ARG A 48 6.34 4.53 22.73
C ARG A 48 5.76 5.93 22.70
N PHE A 49 4.93 6.28 23.69
CA PHE A 49 4.25 7.58 23.74
C PHE A 49 5.20 8.75 23.94
N GLU A 50 6.42 8.50 24.44
CA GLU A 50 7.47 9.50 24.61
C GLU A 50 8.24 9.79 23.32
N ARG A 51 8.19 8.88 22.34
CA ARG A 51 9.01 8.97 21.11
C ARG A 51 8.20 9.09 19.83
N HIS A 52 6.94 8.64 19.81
CA HIS A 52 6.17 8.52 18.57
C HIS A 52 4.89 9.34 18.60
N ILE A 53 4.40 9.73 17.41
CA ILE A 53 3.07 10.31 17.24
C ILE A 53 2.03 9.20 17.15
N LEU A 54 1.32 8.92 18.25
CA LEU A 54 0.32 7.84 18.30
C LEU A 54 -0.84 8.06 17.30
N PRO A 55 -1.33 7.03 16.58
CA PRO A 55 -0.86 5.64 16.54
C PRO A 55 0.25 5.38 15.49
N LEU A 56 0.78 6.42 14.84
CA LEU A 56 1.83 6.27 13.81
C LEU A 56 3.12 5.75 14.44
N TYR A 57 3.82 4.89 13.71
CA TYR A 57 5.20 4.55 14.00
C TYR A 57 6.12 5.58 13.35
N ALA A 58 5.99 6.82 13.80
CA ALA A 58 6.75 7.95 13.30
C ALA A 58 7.23 8.80 14.48
N GLU A 59 8.54 9.05 14.51
CA GLU A 59 9.13 9.97 15.49
C GLU A 59 8.92 11.41 15.02
N PRO A 60 8.55 12.35 15.91
CA PRO A 60 8.46 13.75 15.55
C PRO A 60 9.86 14.29 15.27
N SER A 61 10.11 14.72 14.04
CA SER A 61 11.29 15.48 13.66
C SER A 61 10.83 16.81 13.10
N PHE A 62 11.28 17.92 13.67
CA PHE A 62 10.97 19.24 13.13
C PHE A 62 12.25 19.84 12.56
N ASP A 63 12.43 19.71 11.24
CA ASP A 63 13.55 20.33 10.54
C ASP A 63 13.04 21.15 9.35
N LEU A 64 12.63 22.39 9.62
CA LEU A 64 12.21 23.31 8.57
C LEU A 64 13.43 23.96 7.93
N SER A 65 13.87 23.39 6.81
CA SER A 65 15.01 23.91 6.04
C SER A 65 14.60 24.41 4.64
N LEU A 66 15.52 25.07 3.93
CA LEU A 66 15.30 25.51 2.54
C LEU A 66 15.10 24.33 1.57
N TRP A 67 15.41 23.10 1.98
CA TRP A 67 15.19 21.87 1.21
C TRP A 67 13.71 21.50 1.05
N VAL A 68 12.80 22.17 1.77
CA VAL A 68 11.36 22.08 1.52
C VAL A 68 10.96 22.73 0.19
N LEU A 69 11.73 23.71 -0.31
CA LEU A 69 11.37 24.48 -1.52
C LEU A 69 11.29 23.60 -2.79
N PRO A 70 12.25 22.72 -3.11
CA PRO A 70 12.12 21.77 -4.22
C PRO A 70 10.82 20.96 -4.18
N ALA A 71 10.48 20.37 -3.03
CA ALA A 71 9.27 19.57 -2.89
C ALA A 71 8.00 20.40 -3.09
N LEU A 72 7.95 21.61 -2.53
CA LEU A 72 6.83 22.55 -2.76
C LEU A 72 6.69 22.92 -4.24
N LEU A 73 7.79 23.26 -4.90
CA LEU A 73 7.79 23.63 -6.33
C LEU A 73 7.35 22.47 -7.21
N VAL A 74 7.83 21.25 -6.93
CA VAL A 74 7.46 20.04 -7.67
C VAL A 74 5.98 19.70 -7.43
N CYS A 75 5.48 19.75 -6.19
CA CYS A 75 4.07 19.48 -5.89
C CYS A 75 3.13 20.54 -6.49
N ILE A 76 3.46 21.84 -6.40
CA ILE A 76 2.67 22.91 -7.01
C ILE A 76 2.71 22.78 -8.54
N GLY A 77 3.88 22.54 -9.11
CA GLY A 77 4.08 22.29 -10.53
C GLY A 77 3.27 21.08 -11.01
N PHE A 78 3.26 19.99 -10.25
CA PHE A 78 2.45 18.81 -10.50
C PHE A 78 0.96 19.17 -10.52
N LEU A 79 0.42 19.82 -9.49
CA LEU A 79 -0.99 20.22 -9.44
C LEU A 79 -1.38 21.14 -10.62
N TYR A 80 -0.47 22.03 -11.04
CA TYR A 80 -0.65 22.85 -12.23
C TYR A 80 -0.65 22.02 -13.53
N LEU A 81 0.29 21.08 -13.68
CA LEU A 81 0.32 20.15 -14.80
C LEU A 81 -0.93 19.24 -14.81
N CYS A 82 -1.45 18.88 -13.64
CA CYS A 82 -2.70 18.13 -13.53
C CYS A 82 -3.88 18.88 -14.13
N HIS A 83 -4.02 20.14 -13.71
CA HIS A 83 -5.06 21.03 -14.22
C HIS A 83 -4.99 21.18 -15.74
N ARG A 84 -3.78 21.35 -16.28
CA ARG A 84 -3.55 21.64 -17.70
C ARG A 84 -3.53 20.40 -18.61
N TYR A 85 -2.99 19.28 -18.13
CA TYR A 85 -2.67 18.11 -18.96
C TYR A 85 -3.35 16.81 -18.51
N LEU A 86 -3.41 16.50 -17.20
CA LEU A 86 -3.99 15.22 -16.76
C LEU A 86 -5.52 15.19 -16.88
N LEU A 87 -6.16 16.34 -16.73
CA LEU A 87 -7.60 16.50 -16.90
C LEU A 87 -8.02 16.98 -18.29
N SER A 88 -7.06 17.42 -19.12
CA SER A 88 -7.31 17.67 -20.54
C SER A 88 -7.15 16.36 -21.32
N GLY A 89 -7.76 16.27 -22.51
CA GLY A 89 -7.84 15.05 -23.32
C GLY A 89 -6.51 14.54 -23.92
N ALA A 90 -5.37 14.74 -23.24
CA ALA A 90 -4.09 14.14 -23.60
C ALA A 90 -4.24 12.61 -23.74
N ASP A 91 -3.58 11.99 -24.71
CA ASP A 91 -3.65 10.54 -24.89
C ASP A 91 -3.03 9.79 -23.69
N SER A 92 -3.54 8.60 -23.41
CA SER A 92 -3.13 7.77 -22.27
C SER A 92 -1.62 7.51 -22.20
N ARG A 93 -0.94 7.41 -23.35
CA ARG A 93 0.50 7.11 -23.38
C ARG A 93 1.32 8.31 -22.90
N ARG A 94 1.05 9.51 -23.41
CA ARG A 94 1.70 10.73 -22.95
C ARG A 94 1.42 10.99 -21.47
N LEU A 95 0.19 10.74 -21.04
CA LEU A 95 -0.21 10.86 -19.64
C LEU A 95 0.66 10.02 -18.71
N ILE A 96 0.84 8.74 -19.04
CA ILE A 96 1.64 7.80 -18.25
C ILE A 96 3.10 8.26 -18.15
N TRP A 97 3.71 8.71 -19.24
CA TRP A 97 5.10 9.18 -19.21
C TRP A 97 5.28 10.44 -18.37
N ILE A 98 4.34 11.38 -18.46
CA ILE A 98 4.34 12.57 -17.59
C ILE A 98 4.18 12.14 -16.13
N ALA A 99 3.28 11.20 -15.84
CA ALA A 99 3.05 10.70 -14.50
C ALA A 99 4.28 9.96 -13.92
N ILE A 100 5.02 9.20 -14.74
CA ILE A 100 6.29 8.56 -14.32
C ILE A 100 7.34 9.62 -13.99
N ALA A 101 7.49 10.65 -14.83
CA ALA A 101 8.42 11.75 -14.56
C ALA A 101 8.04 12.51 -13.28
N CYS A 102 6.75 12.80 -13.08
CA CYS A 102 6.24 13.41 -11.86
C CYS A 102 6.45 12.51 -10.63
N PHE A 103 6.23 11.19 -10.76
CA PHE A 103 6.46 10.23 -9.68
C PHE A 103 7.90 10.30 -9.18
N ILE A 104 8.87 10.23 -10.10
CA ILE A 104 10.30 10.28 -9.77
C ILE A 104 10.64 11.65 -9.14
N ALA A 105 10.19 12.74 -9.76
CA ALA A 105 10.47 14.09 -9.27
C ALA A 105 9.90 14.31 -7.86
N ILE A 106 8.65 13.91 -7.61
CA ILE A 106 7.99 14.04 -6.31
C ILE A 106 8.74 13.22 -5.27
N ASN A 107 9.00 11.92 -5.50
CA ASN A 107 9.70 11.06 -4.55
C ASN A 107 11.08 11.59 -4.21
N VAL A 108 11.89 11.94 -5.22
CA VAL A 108 13.24 12.49 -4.99
C VAL A 108 13.18 13.81 -4.23
N SER A 109 12.24 14.70 -4.58
CA SER A 109 12.16 16.02 -3.92
C SER A 109 11.64 15.93 -2.47
N VAL A 110 10.69 15.03 -2.19
CA VAL A 110 10.11 14.84 -0.86
C VAL A 110 11.10 14.14 0.06
N ALA A 111 11.67 13.00 -0.36
CA ALA A 111 12.66 12.27 0.42
C ALA A 111 13.97 13.06 0.68
N GLN A 112 14.11 14.22 0.05
CA GLN A 112 15.27 15.10 0.18
C GLN A 112 14.96 16.35 1.03
N ILE A 113 13.78 16.41 1.67
CA ILE A 113 13.29 17.58 2.42
C ILE A 113 14.21 17.99 3.58
N ASP A 114 14.92 17.05 4.20
CA ASP A 114 15.85 17.39 5.29
C ASP A 114 17.28 17.67 4.79
N GLY A 115 17.53 17.55 3.48
CA GLY A 115 18.82 17.89 2.89
C GLY A 115 19.93 16.89 3.23
N TYR A 116 20.79 17.24 4.18
CA TYR A 116 21.94 16.41 4.52
C TYR A 116 21.84 15.87 5.93
N ARG A 117 22.22 14.60 6.09
CA ARG A 117 22.42 14.00 7.39
C ARG A 117 23.90 13.79 7.65
N GLU A 118 24.32 14.12 8.87
CA GLU A 118 25.67 13.84 9.35
C GLU A 118 25.69 12.42 9.94
N LEU A 119 26.56 11.58 9.38
CA LEU A 119 26.81 10.23 9.85
C LEU A 119 28.23 10.17 10.41
N GLU A 120 28.37 9.64 11.62
CA GLU A 120 29.69 9.32 12.17
C GLU A 120 30.11 7.93 11.69
N ARG A 121 31.23 7.87 10.97
CA ARG A 121 31.82 6.62 10.49
C ARG A 121 33.32 6.64 10.72
N ASP A 122 33.81 5.65 11.47
CA ASP A 122 35.24 5.51 11.79
C ASP A 122 35.90 6.77 12.40
N GLY A 123 35.11 7.58 13.12
CA GLY A 123 35.56 8.82 13.75
C GLY A 123 35.55 10.06 12.83
N GLU A 124 35.10 9.92 11.58
CA GLU A 124 34.88 11.02 10.65
C GLU A 124 33.37 11.29 10.47
N THR A 125 33.01 12.57 10.37
CA THR A 125 31.63 12.98 10.07
C THR A 125 31.45 13.11 8.57
N GLU A 126 30.73 12.18 7.95
CA GLU A 126 30.37 12.23 6.54
C GLU A 126 28.97 12.83 6.39
N ARG A 127 28.80 13.73 5.40
CA ARG A 127 27.49 14.27 5.04
C ARG A 127 26.92 13.51 3.87
N VAL A 128 25.78 12.87 4.10
CA VAL A 128 25.04 12.16 3.05
C VAL A 128 23.73 12.87 2.76
N LEU A 129 23.29 12.81 1.50
CA LEU A 129 21.95 13.24 1.14
C LEU A 129 20.93 12.34 1.85
N THR A 130 19.88 12.92 2.42
CA THR A 130 18.87 12.18 3.20
C THR A 130 18.16 11.10 2.37
N LEU A 131 17.98 11.32 1.06
CA LEU A 131 17.50 10.30 0.11
C LEU A 131 18.38 9.02 0.08
N LEU A 132 19.65 9.12 0.44
CA LEU A 132 20.61 8.01 0.43
C LEU A 132 20.78 7.36 1.82
N GLU A 133 20.36 8.05 2.88
CA GLU A 133 20.56 7.64 4.27
C GLU A 133 20.03 6.22 4.59
N PRO A 134 18.83 5.81 4.13
CA PRO A 134 18.34 4.44 4.31
C PRO A 134 19.35 3.36 3.92
N TYR A 135 20.01 3.53 2.78
CA TYR A 135 20.97 2.57 2.25
C TYR A 135 22.30 2.55 3.02
N THR A 136 22.51 3.47 3.97
CA THR A 136 23.69 3.48 4.85
C THR A 136 23.50 2.62 6.11
N ARG A 137 22.25 2.32 6.49
CA ARG A 137 21.87 1.61 7.72
C ARG A 137 22.05 0.09 7.58
N THR A 138 23.26 -0.34 7.24
CA THR A 138 23.57 -1.73 6.84
C THR A 138 23.22 -2.82 7.87
N SER A 139 23.11 -2.50 9.16
CA SER A 139 22.67 -3.46 10.18
C SER A 139 21.15 -3.65 10.21
N LEU A 140 20.39 -2.72 9.65
CA LEU A 140 18.93 -2.72 9.65
C LEU A 140 18.36 -3.02 8.26
N GLU A 141 18.92 -2.39 7.22
CA GLU A 141 18.38 -2.43 5.86
C GLU A 141 19.03 -3.46 4.94
N TYR A 142 18.23 -3.93 3.97
CA TYR A 142 18.58 -4.96 2.98
C TYR A 142 19.89 -4.72 2.23
N TYR A 143 20.27 -3.46 2.03
CA TYR A 143 21.47 -3.10 1.28
C TYR A 143 22.74 -3.63 1.96
N GLY A 144 22.75 -3.71 3.30
CA GLY A 144 23.87 -4.27 4.07
C GLY A 144 24.13 -5.76 3.81
N ASP A 145 23.14 -6.50 3.31
CA ASP A 145 23.24 -7.93 3.05
C ASP A 145 23.70 -8.25 1.61
N VAL A 146 23.82 -7.24 0.73
CA VAL A 146 24.24 -7.44 -0.66
C VAL A 146 25.64 -8.09 -0.76
N PRO A 147 26.67 -7.66 0.01
CA PRO A 147 27.98 -8.34 -0.01
C PRO A 147 27.88 -9.81 0.38
N ARG A 148 26.93 -10.17 1.25
CA ARG A 148 26.74 -11.56 1.69
C ARG A 148 26.26 -12.47 0.57
N VAL A 149 25.41 -11.96 -0.32
CA VAL A 149 24.98 -12.68 -1.52
C VAL A 149 26.16 -12.93 -2.45
N ASP A 150 27.06 -11.96 -2.59
CA ASP A 150 28.26 -12.07 -3.43
C ASP A 150 29.25 -13.11 -2.89
N GLU A 151 29.52 -13.06 -1.57
CA GLU A 151 30.40 -14.01 -0.88
C GLU A 151 29.93 -15.47 -0.98
N LEU A 152 28.63 -15.71 -0.77
CA LEU A 152 28.07 -17.06 -0.73
C LEU A 152 27.69 -17.57 -2.13
N GLY A 153 27.40 -16.66 -3.05
CA GLY A 153 26.69 -16.93 -4.30
C GLY A 153 25.20 -17.20 -4.10
N ILE A 154 24.38 -16.82 -5.09
CA ILE A 154 22.90 -16.88 -5.04
C ILE A 154 22.38 -18.23 -4.55
N ARG A 155 22.93 -19.34 -5.09
CA ARG A 155 22.44 -20.69 -4.79
C ARG A 155 22.60 -21.04 -3.31
N ARG A 156 23.78 -20.77 -2.74
CA ARG A 156 24.07 -21.08 -1.33
C ARG A 156 23.34 -20.11 -0.41
N PHE A 157 23.34 -18.82 -0.75
CA PHE A 157 22.59 -17.79 -0.01
C PHE A 157 21.12 -18.18 0.13
N LEU A 158 20.48 -18.58 -0.97
CA LEU A 158 19.08 -18.99 -0.97
C LEU A 158 18.83 -20.31 -0.23
N ARG A 159 19.64 -21.34 -0.46
CA ARG A 159 19.49 -22.62 0.26
C ARG A 159 19.59 -22.46 1.77
N ASP A 160 20.53 -21.63 2.20
CA ASP A 160 20.90 -21.50 3.61
C ASP A 160 20.25 -20.26 4.26
N TYR A 161 19.37 -19.53 3.55
CA TYR A 161 18.80 -18.22 3.95
C TYR A 161 18.23 -18.20 5.38
N SER A 162 17.53 -19.28 5.74
CA SER A 162 16.83 -19.43 7.03
C SER A 162 17.62 -20.22 8.05
N LYS A 163 18.82 -20.70 7.68
CA LYS A 163 19.70 -21.44 8.58
C LYS A 163 20.44 -20.44 9.48
N PRO A 164 20.64 -20.75 10.78
CA PRO A 164 21.24 -19.82 11.73
C PRO A 164 22.56 -19.20 11.25
N GLU A 165 23.38 -19.96 10.52
CA GLU A 165 24.69 -19.52 10.03
C GLU A 165 24.62 -18.36 9.02
N VAL A 166 23.50 -18.19 8.34
CA VAL A 166 23.24 -17.04 7.46
C VAL A 166 22.25 -16.11 8.14
N PHE A 167 21.09 -16.62 8.55
CA PHE A 167 19.98 -15.84 9.05
C PHE A 167 20.37 -14.90 10.20
N ASP A 168 21.14 -15.37 11.18
CA ASP A 168 21.50 -14.55 12.35
C ASP A 168 22.52 -13.44 12.03
N THR A 169 23.18 -13.53 10.87
CA THR A 169 24.13 -12.52 10.38
C THR A 169 23.47 -11.46 9.50
N LEU A 170 22.22 -11.67 9.07
CA LEU A 170 21.51 -10.74 8.20
C LEU A 170 21.03 -9.50 8.96
N SER A 171 20.83 -8.42 8.20
CA SER A 171 20.22 -7.18 8.70
C SER A 171 18.85 -7.41 9.34
N GLY A 172 18.40 -6.44 10.14
CA GLY A 172 17.10 -6.48 10.83
C GLY A 172 15.93 -6.81 9.91
N HIS A 173 15.78 -6.08 8.80
CA HIS A 173 14.67 -6.25 7.87
C HIS A 173 14.76 -7.52 7.04
N SER A 174 15.95 -7.96 6.63
CA SER A 174 16.10 -9.26 5.96
C SER A 174 15.66 -10.43 6.84
N ARG A 175 15.81 -10.33 8.17
CA ARG A 175 15.33 -11.39 9.07
C ARG A 175 13.82 -11.41 9.27
N THR A 176 13.08 -10.40 8.84
CA THR A 176 11.61 -10.37 8.91
C THR A 176 10.95 -10.53 7.53
N HIS A 177 11.75 -10.62 6.46
CA HIS A 177 11.30 -10.62 5.08
C HIS A 177 11.87 -11.80 4.28
N PRO A 178 11.24 -12.13 3.14
CA PRO A 178 11.82 -13.05 2.15
C PRO A 178 13.05 -12.42 1.45
N PRO A 179 13.90 -13.22 0.78
CA PRO A 179 15.19 -12.74 0.24
C PRO A 179 15.09 -11.83 -0.98
N GLY A 180 13.90 -11.58 -1.54
CA GLY A 180 13.74 -10.84 -2.78
C GLY A 180 14.26 -9.40 -2.72
N GLY A 181 14.11 -8.71 -1.59
CA GLY A 181 14.63 -7.35 -1.42
C GLY A 181 16.16 -7.28 -1.53
N VAL A 182 16.85 -8.20 -0.86
CA VAL A 182 18.31 -8.30 -0.93
C VAL A 182 18.76 -8.67 -2.34
N LEU A 183 18.10 -9.64 -2.99
CA LEU A 183 18.46 -10.06 -4.34
C LEU A 183 18.19 -8.99 -5.40
N PHE A 184 17.15 -8.17 -5.22
CA PHE A 184 16.90 -7.01 -6.05
C PHE A 184 18.08 -6.04 -5.97
N LEU A 185 18.49 -5.64 -4.76
CA LEU A 185 19.61 -4.71 -4.56
C LEU A 185 20.96 -5.31 -4.98
N TRP A 186 21.15 -6.62 -4.83
CA TRP A 186 22.32 -7.32 -5.35
C TRP A 186 22.37 -7.24 -6.89
N HIS A 187 21.23 -7.42 -7.57
CA HIS A 187 21.18 -7.29 -9.03
C HIS A 187 21.46 -5.84 -9.48
N VAL A 188 20.92 -4.85 -8.78
CA VAL A 188 21.23 -3.42 -9.02
C VAL A 188 22.73 -3.17 -8.84
N SER A 189 23.31 -3.66 -7.76
CA SER A 189 24.74 -3.52 -7.47
C SER A 189 25.62 -4.22 -8.48
N GLY A 190 25.17 -5.36 -9.05
CA GLY A 190 25.88 -6.04 -10.13
C GLY A 190 25.91 -5.25 -11.45
N LEU A 191 24.87 -4.46 -11.72
CA LEU A 191 24.77 -3.64 -12.95
C LEU A 191 25.48 -2.29 -12.83
N PHE A 192 25.40 -1.64 -11.67
CA PHE A 192 25.84 -0.26 -11.48
C PHE A 192 26.98 -0.11 -10.47
N GLY A 193 27.45 -1.22 -9.88
CA GLY A 193 28.39 -1.24 -8.76
C GLY A 193 27.69 -1.06 -7.41
N TYR A 194 28.38 -1.45 -6.33
CA TYR A 194 27.88 -1.28 -4.96
C TYR A 194 27.96 0.20 -4.52
N ASN A 195 26.96 1.00 -4.89
CA ASN A 195 26.86 2.41 -4.52
C ASN A 195 25.42 2.84 -4.17
N LEU A 196 25.31 3.77 -3.22
CA LEU A 196 24.04 4.25 -2.64
C LEU A 196 23.12 4.94 -3.66
N ILE A 197 23.71 5.69 -4.61
CA ILE A 197 22.95 6.46 -5.60
C ILE A 197 22.15 5.52 -6.51
N SER A 198 22.79 4.47 -7.03
CA SER A 198 22.13 3.50 -7.89
C SER A 198 21.05 2.71 -7.15
N ALA A 199 21.31 2.30 -5.90
CA ALA A 199 20.34 1.61 -5.06
C ALA A 199 19.08 2.47 -4.86
N SER A 200 19.25 3.73 -4.46
CA SER A 200 18.14 4.67 -4.25
C SER A 200 17.36 4.98 -5.53
N LEU A 201 18.04 5.40 -6.60
CA LEU A 201 17.36 5.82 -7.83
C LEU A 201 16.68 4.64 -8.55
N VAL A 202 17.30 3.46 -8.58
CA VAL A 202 16.69 2.29 -9.23
C VAL A 202 15.48 1.79 -8.45
N THR A 203 15.49 1.84 -7.11
CA THR A 203 14.29 1.57 -6.28
C THR A 203 13.13 2.49 -6.68
N ILE A 204 13.37 3.80 -6.80
CA ILE A 204 12.33 4.77 -7.20
C ILE A 204 11.85 4.52 -8.64
N ILE A 205 12.78 4.34 -9.59
CA ILE A 205 12.46 4.11 -11.00
C ILE A 205 11.68 2.82 -11.19
N PHE A 206 12.08 1.74 -10.52
CA PHE A 206 11.37 0.46 -10.57
C PHE A 206 9.96 0.59 -9.97
N THR A 207 9.83 1.32 -8.86
CA THR A 207 8.53 1.60 -8.24
C THR A 207 7.60 2.39 -9.17
N ALA A 208 8.14 3.25 -10.05
CA ALA A 208 7.35 4.01 -11.01
C ALA A 208 6.54 3.13 -11.98
N ILE A 209 6.83 1.82 -12.08
CA ILE A 209 5.99 0.86 -12.83
C ILE A 209 4.56 0.82 -12.27
N THR A 210 4.37 1.05 -10.97
CA THR A 210 3.03 1.11 -10.33
C THR A 210 2.11 2.16 -10.96
N VAL A 211 2.67 3.26 -11.46
CA VAL A 211 1.95 4.34 -12.16
C VAL A 211 1.17 3.78 -13.36
N ILE A 212 1.80 2.89 -14.14
CA ILE A 212 1.17 2.25 -15.30
C ILE A 212 0.02 1.35 -14.83
N ILE A 213 0.30 0.53 -13.81
CA ILE A 213 -0.64 -0.49 -13.34
C ILE A 213 -1.89 0.16 -12.75
N ILE A 214 -1.74 1.22 -11.96
CA ILE A 214 -2.86 1.92 -11.30
C ILE A 214 -3.75 2.63 -12.31
N TYR A 215 -3.16 3.32 -13.27
CA TYR A 215 -3.93 3.93 -14.36
C TYR A 215 -4.75 2.87 -15.09
N ARG A 216 -4.11 1.75 -15.47
CA ARG A 216 -4.77 0.65 -16.20
C ARG A 216 -5.81 -0.08 -15.36
N LEU A 217 -5.58 -0.26 -14.07
CA LEU A 217 -6.54 -0.88 -13.16
C LEU A 217 -7.77 0.01 -12.96
N GLY A 218 -7.58 1.31 -12.72
CA GLY A 218 -8.69 2.25 -12.57
C GLY A 218 -9.51 2.42 -13.85
N ASP A 219 -8.84 2.49 -15.01
CA ASP A 219 -9.46 2.51 -16.33
C ASP A 219 -10.26 1.23 -16.60
N HIS A 220 -9.68 0.07 -16.32
CA HIS A 220 -10.32 -1.22 -16.52
C HIS A 220 -11.54 -1.45 -15.61
N LEU A 221 -11.49 -0.98 -14.35
CA LEU A 221 -12.58 -1.17 -13.39
C LEU A 221 -13.74 -0.20 -13.59
N TYR A 222 -13.45 1.09 -13.83
CA TYR A 222 -14.47 2.15 -13.77
C TYR A 222 -14.34 3.19 -14.90
N GLY A 223 -13.51 2.93 -15.90
CA GLY A 223 -13.31 3.77 -17.08
C GLY A 223 -12.22 4.84 -16.95
N GLU A 224 -11.82 5.38 -18.10
CA GLU A 224 -10.63 6.21 -18.26
C GLU A 224 -10.57 7.40 -17.29
N LYS A 225 -11.70 8.08 -17.07
CA LYS A 225 -11.77 9.24 -16.16
C LYS A 225 -11.36 8.86 -14.74
N VAL A 226 -11.76 7.68 -14.27
CA VAL A 226 -11.38 7.16 -12.95
C VAL A 226 -9.91 6.79 -12.94
N GLY A 227 -9.39 6.14 -13.99
CA GLY A 227 -7.96 5.87 -14.15
C GLY A 227 -7.10 7.13 -14.04
N ARG A 228 -7.50 8.23 -14.70
CA ARG A 228 -6.81 9.54 -14.63
C ARG A 228 -6.83 10.14 -13.23
N TYR A 229 -8.00 10.12 -12.58
CA TYR A 229 -8.16 10.69 -11.23
C TYR A 229 -7.40 9.87 -10.19
N ALA A 230 -7.42 8.54 -10.31
CA ALA A 230 -6.68 7.64 -9.42
C ALA A 230 -5.19 7.88 -9.55
N LEU A 231 -4.68 8.00 -10.78
CA LEU A 231 -3.29 8.33 -11.07
C LEU A 231 -2.87 9.63 -10.40
N LEU A 232 -3.65 10.70 -10.56
CA LEU A 232 -3.36 11.99 -9.95
C LEU A 232 -3.23 11.89 -8.43
N LEU A 233 -4.22 11.29 -7.79
CA LEU A 233 -4.25 11.18 -6.33
C LEU A 233 -3.15 10.27 -5.79
N PHE A 234 -2.84 9.19 -6.51
CA PHE A 234 -1.80 8.25 -6.14
C PHE A 234 -0.42 8.91 -6.05
N LEU A 235 -0.07 9.74 -7.03
CA LEU A 235 1.24 10.40 -7.11
C LEU A 235 1.56 11.33 -5.94
N ILE A 236 0.55 11.72 -5.17
CA ILE A 236 0.68 12.62 -4.01
C ILE A 236 0.11 11.99 -2.72
N THR A 237 -0.11 10.67 -2.71
CA THR A 237 -0.60 9.97 -1.51
C THR A 237 0.54 9.89 -0.47
N PRO A 238 0.37 10.43 0.76
CA PRO A 238 1.46 10.67 1.69
C PRO A 238 2.32 9.43 1.97
N ASN A 239 1.75 8.37 2.54
CA ASN A 239 2.53 7.17 2.88
C ASN A 239 3.22 6.54 1.68
N PHE A 240 2.56 6.51 0.51
CA PHE A 240 3.17 5.97 -0.68
C PHE A 240 4.43 6.77 -1.03
N VAL A 241 4.31 8.09 -1.21
CA VAL A 241 5.46 8.93 -1.59
C VAL A 241 6.58 8.90 -0.55
N MET A 242 6.25 9.07 0.74
CA MET A 242 7.24 9.13 1.81
C MET A 242 8.06 7.84 1.86
N PHE A 243 7.40 6.67 1.81
CA PHE A 243 8.09 5.39 1.95
C PHE A 243 8.68 4.83 0.65
N THR A 244 8.17 5.19 -0.53
CA THR A 244 8.74 4.69 -1.78
C THR A 244 10.02 5.41 -2.23
N GLY A 245 10.26 6.61 -1.69
CA GLY A 245 11.52 7.34 -1.89
C GLY A 245 12.64 6.87 -0.97
N THR A 246 12.29 6.36 0.22
CA THR A 246 13.25 6.10 1.30
C THR A 246 13.35 4.65 1.71
N SER A 247 12.64 3.70 1.10
CA SER A 247 12.69 2.28 1.51
C SER A 247 12.47 1.28 0.37
N MET A 248 12.68 0.00 0.66
CA MET A 248 12.40 -1.10 -0.26
C MET A 248 10.90 -1.41 -0.42
N ASP A 249 10.01 -0.79 0.36
CA ASP A 249 8.57 -1.01 0.23
C ASP A 249 8.03 -0.58 -1.15
N GLY A 250 8.66 0.43 -1.78
CA GLY A 250 8.34 0.83 -3.14
C GLY A 250 8.42 -0.34 -4.13
N PRO A 251 9.60 -0.95 -4.34
CA PRO A 251 9.73 -2.16 -5.15
C PRO A 251 8.81 -3.30 -4.71
N PHE A 252 8.58 -3.47 -3.40
CA PHE A 252 7.71 -4.51 -2.86
C PHE A 252 6.26 -4.36 -3.33
N SER A 253 5.81 -3.13 -3.59
CA SER A 253 4.44 -2.85 -4.03
C SER A 253 4.14 -3.21 -5.49
N VAL A 254 5.15 -3.32 -6.36
CA VAL A 254 4.98 -3.48 -7.81
C VAL A 254 4.20 -4.75 -8.16
N PHE A 255 4.66 -5.90 -7.67
CA PHE A 255 4.10 -7.20 -8.03
C PHE A 255 2.73 -7.48 -7.39
N PRO A 256 2.48 -7.13 -6.11
CA PRO A 256 1.15 -7.22 -5.51
C PRO A 256 0.12 -6.40 -6.30
N ILE A 257 0.43 -5.15 -6.67
CA ILE A 257 -0.49 -4.30 -7.46
C ILE A 257 -0.68 -4.87 -8.87
N LEU A 258 0.39 -5.37 -9.51
CA LEU A 258 0.33 -6.03 -10.81
C LEU A 258 -0.60 -7.26 -10.78
N SER A 259 -0.54 -8.05 -9.71
CA SER A 259 -1.37 -9.26 -9.58
C SER A 259 -2.88 -8.94 -9.58
N VAL A 260 -3.29 -7.84 -8.95
CA VAL A 260 -4.68 -7.36 -8.95
C VAL A 260 -5.12 -6.98 -10.36
N TYR A 261 -4.29 -6.22 -11.08
CA TYR A 261 -4.56 -5.87 -12.47
C TYR A 261 -4.69 -7.11 -13.37
N LEU A 262 -3.75 -8.04 -13.27
CA LEU A 262 -3.77 -9.28 -14.03
C LEU A 262 -4.98 -10.15 -13.70
N PHE A 263 -5.42 -10.18 -12.43
CA PHE A 263 -6.60 -10.93 -12.02
C PHE A 263 -7.87 -10.40 -12.69
N TYR A 264 -8.09 -9.08 -12.65
CA TYR A 264 -9.24 -8.48 -13.32
C TYR A 264 -9.16 -8.56 -14.85
N LYS A 265 -7.94 -8.63 -15.41
CA LYS A 265 -7.73 -8.89 -16.83
C LYS A 265 -8.05 -10.33 -17.20
N ALA A 266 -7.58 -11.30 -16.41
CA ALA A 266 -7.88 -12.72 -16.53
C ALA A 266 -9.37 -12.99 -16.49
N ARG A 267 -10.08 -12.35 -15.53
CA ARG A 267 -11.55 -12.38 -15.48
C ARG A 267 -12.16 -12.01 -16.83
N ASN A 268 -11.83 -10.83 -17.37
CA ASN A 268 -12.51 -10.33 -18.57
C ASN A 268 -12.14 -11.11 -19.85
N GLN A 269 -10.94 -11.69 -19.91
CA GLN A 269 -10.40 -12.27 -21.16
C GLN A 269 -10.37 -13.81 -21.17
N GLU A 270 -10.41 -14.47 -20.01
CA GLU A 270 -10.20 -15.92 -19.88
C GLU A 270 -11.36 -16.66 -19.20
N THR A 271 -12.44 -15.95 -18.85
CA THR A 271 -13.62 -16.54 -18.23
C THR A 271 -14.88 -16.51 -19.09
N ILE A 272 -14.67 -16.48 -20.41
CA ILE A 272 -15.74 -16.59 -21.41
C ILE A 272 -16.34 -18.00 -21.33
N SER A 273 -17.68 -18.08 -21.37
CA SER A 273 -18.47 -19.30 -21.12
C SER A 273 -18.16 -20.48 -22.06
N ASP A 274 -17.66 -20.20 -23.26
CA ASP A 274 -17.41 -21.21 -24.29
C ASP A 274 -15.97 -21.75 -24.30
N GLN A 275 -15.10 -21.29 -23.40
CA GLN A 275 -13.71 -21.76 -23.33
C GLN A 275 -13.60 -23.08 -22.55
N ASN A 276 -12.92 -24.04 -23.17
CA ASN A 276 -12.65 -25.33 -22.55
C ASN A 276 -11.69 -25.21 -21.37
N TRP A 277 -11.75 -26.16 -20.44
CA TRP A 277 -10.94 -26.13 -19.22
C TRP A 277 -9.43 -26.31 -19.46
N TYR A 278 -9.05 -26.90 -20.60
CA TYR A 278 -7.66 -27.15 -21.00
C TYR A 278 -7.03 -26.01 -21.80
N GLU A 279 -7.78 -24.95 -22.12
CA GLU A 279 -7.23 -23.80 -22.82
C GLU A 279 -6.25 -23.04 -21.93
N PHE A 280 -5.16 -22.57 -22.54
CA PHE A 280 -4.09 -21.87 -21.84
C PHE A 280 -4.58 -20.50 -21.32
N ARG A 281 -4.33 -20.23 -20.03
CA ARG A 281 -4.79 -19.04 -19.30
C ARG A 281 -3.59 -18.18 -18.85
N PRO A 282 -2.96 -17.43 -19.77
CA PRO A 282 -1.76 -16.67 -19.46
C PRO A 282 -1.94 -15.65 -18.34
N TYR A 283 -3.03 -14.88 -18.31
CA TYR A 283 -3.26 -13.87 -17.28
C TYR A 283 -3.50 -14.49 -15.92
N SER A 284 -4.26 -15.59 -15.83
CA SER A 284 -4.43 -16.33 -14.57
C SER A 284 -3.10 -16.85 -14.04
N LEU A 285 -2.26 -17.45 -14.90
CA LEU A 285 -0.91 -17.91 -14.51
C LEU A 285 -0.01 -16.75 -14.09
N LEU A 286 -0.04 -15.64 -14.83
CA LEU A 286 0.73 -14.44 -14.52
C LEU A 286 0.25 -13.75 -13.25
N THR A 287 -1.03 -13.82 -12.89
CA THR A 287 -1.53 -13.39 -11.57
C THR A 287 -0.83 -14.18 -10.47
N GLY A 288 -0.75 -15.50 -10.62
CA GLY A 288 -0.04 -16.40 -9.71
C GLY A 288 1.45 -16.08 -9.58
N LEU A 289 2.12 -15.90 -10.72
CA LEU A 289 3.53 -15.55 -10.77
C LEU A 289 3.80 -14.17 -10.15
N ALA A 290 2.94 -13.17 -10.42
CA ALA A 290 3.04 -11.86 -9.79
C ALA A 290 2.82 -11.94 -8.27
N LEU A 291 1.88 -12.75 -7.79
CA LEU A 291 1.73 -13.00 -6.35
C LEU A 291 2.95 -13.68 -5.75
N ALA A 292 3.57 -14.64 -6.45
CA ALA A 292 4.77 -15.31 -5.96
C ALA A 292 5.98 -14.38 -5.93
N LEU A 293 6.16 -13.54 -6.95
CA LEU A 293 7.19 -12.50 -6.96
C LEU A 293 6.93 -11.47 -5.87
N GLY A 294 5.69 -11.05 -5.65
CA GLY A 294 5.32 -10.18 -4.53
C GLY A 294 5.64 -10.83 -3.18
N MET A 295 5.24 -12.09 -2.98
CA MET A 295 5.52 -12.87 -1.76
C MET A 295 7.02 -13.12 -1.57
N PHE A 296 7.80 -13.14 -2.64
CA PHE A 296 9.25 -13.25 -2.58
C PHE A 296 9.92 -11.93 -2.19
N MET A 297 9.24 -10.80 -2.36
CA MET A 297 9.69 -9.48 -1.92
C MET A 297 9.19 -9.14 -0.51
N THR A 298 7.92 -9.44 -0.20
CA THR A 298 7.31 -9.21 1.11
C THR A 298 6.16 -10.18 1.42
N TYR A 299 6.11 -10.68 2.66
CA TYR A 299 5.04 -11.59 3.11
C TYR A 299 3.66 -10.91 3.19
N SER A 300 3.61 -9.58 3.25
CA SER A 300 2.36 -8.81 3.24
C SER A 300 1.54 -8.99 1.95
N THR A 301 2.15 -9.52 0.89
CA THR A 301 1.47 -9.93 -0.35
C THR A 301 0.32 -10.92 -0.12
N VAL A 302 0.32 -11.66 1.00
CA VAL A 302 -0.80 -12.53 1.41
C VAL A 302 -2.13 -11.78 1.45
N VAL A 303 -2.11 -10.48 1.77
CA VAL A 303 -3.30 -9.62 1.81
C VAL A 303 -3.98 -9.56 0.45
N VAL A 304 -3.19 -9.46 -0.63
CA VAL A 304 -3.75 -9.46 -1.98
C VAL A 304 -4.33 -10.83 -2.33
N GLY A 305 -3.65 -11.92 -1.99
CA GLY A 305 -4.17 -13.28 -2.21
C GLY A 305 -5.54 -13.50 -1.54
N VAL A 306 -5.69 -13.06 -0.29
CA VAL A 306 -6.97 -13.09 0.44
C VAL A 306 -8.00 -12.20 -0.23
N PHE A 307 -7.63 -10.97 -0.64
CA PHE A 307 -8.55 -10.08 -1.37
C PHE A 307 -9.11 -10.76 -2.63
N LEU A 308 -8.27 -11.41 -3.44
CA LEU A 308 -8.74 -12.10 -4.66
C LEU A 308 -9.72 -13.24 -4.32
N CYS A 309 -9.48 -13.96 -3.23
CA CYS A 309 -10.39 -15.00 -2.73
C CYS A 309 -11.72 -14.41 -2.25
N VAL A 310 -11.68 -13.30 -1.50
CA VAL A 310 -12.89 -12.59 -1.05
C VAL A 310 -13.71 -12.10 -2.25
N VAL A 311 -13.08 -11.50 -3.27
CA VAL A 311 -13.77 -11.09 -4.50
C VAL A 311 -14.44 -12.27 -5.18
N ALA A 312 -13.74 -13.40 -5.33
CA ALA A 312 -14.32 -14.61 -5.90
C ALA A 312 -15.56 -15.08 -5.13
N LEU A 313 -15.52 -15.07 -3.79
CA LEU A 313 -16.64 -15.48 -2.93
C LEU A 313 -17.84 -14.52 -3.01
N LEU A 314 -17.60 -13.22 -3.20
CA LEU A 314 -18.66 -12.24 -3.40
C LEU A 314 -19.34 -12.38 -4.76
N GLU A 315 -18.61 -12.82 -5.78
CA GLU A 315 -19.08 -13.01 -7.16
C GLU A 315 -19.79 -14.35 -7.38
N ARG A 316 -20.80 -14.66 -6.55
CA ARG A 316 -21.46 -15.99 -6.51
C ARG A 316 -21.93 -16.52 -7.87
N LYS A 317 -22.52 -15.66 -8.70
CA LYS A 317 -23.00 -16.04 -10.06
C LYS A 317 -21.85 -16.45 -10.98
N GLN A 318 -20.67 -15.86 -10.77
CA GLN A 318 -19.46 -16.11 -11.54
C GLN A 318 -18.43 -16.92 -10.73
N PHE A 319 -18.82 -17.53 -9.61
CA PHE A 319 -17.87 -18.12 -8.66
C PHE A 319 -16.98 -19.17 -9.31
N VAL A 320 -17.54 -20.01 -10.18
CA VAL A 320 -16.80 -21.05 -10.89
C VAL A 320 -15.75 -20.42 -11.83
N GLN A 321 -16.08 -19.33 -12.51
CA GLN A 321 -15.14 -18.58 -13.36
C GLN A 321 -13.98 -18.02 -12.53
N TYR A 322 -14.29 -17.39 -11.42
CA TYR A 322 -13.28 -16.85 -10.51
C TYR A 322 -12.42 -17.95 -9.88
N LEU A 323 -13.02 -19.09 -9.52
CA LEU A 323 -12.30 -20.25 -9.01
C LEU A 323 -11.32 -20.80 -10.06
N LYS A 324 -11.69 -20.84 -11.34
CA LYS A 324 -10.75 -21.23 -12.41
C LYS A 324 -9.54 -20.28 -12.48
N VAL A 325 -9.76 -18.96 -12.40
CA VAL A 325 -8.67 -17.98 -12.37
C VAL A 325 -7.75 -18.23 -11.17
N LEU A 326 -8.32 -18.45 -9.98
CA LEU A 326 -7.56 -18.71 -8.76
C LEU A 326 -6.79 -20.04 -8.80
N LEU A 327 -7.35 -21.10 -9.40
CA LEU A 327 -6.67 -22.38 -9.56
C LEU A 327 -5.44 -22.24 -10.47
N PHE A 328 -5.56 -21.55 -11.60
CA PHE A 328 -4.41 -21.30 -12.49
C PHE A 328 -3.41 -20.33 -11.86
N ALA A 329 -3.86 -19.33 -11.11
CA ALA A 329 -2.97 -18.49 -10.31
C ALA A 329 -2.21 -19.33 -9.27
N THR A 330 -2.87 -20.30 -8.63
CA THR A 330 -2.21 -21.23 -7.70
C THR A 330 -1.13 -22.04 -8.40
N LEU A 331 -1.37 -22.52 -9.64
CA LEU A 331 -0.35 -23.21 -10.43
C LEU A 331 0.86 -22.31 -10.74
N GLY A 332 0.63 -21.05 -11.12
CA GLY A 332 1.72 -20.09 -11.35
C GLY A 332 2.51 -19.81 -10.08
N PHE A 333 1.83 -19.65 -8.94
CA PHE A 333 2.44 -19.38 -7.65
C PHE A 333 3.29 -20.56 -7.16
N VAL A 334 2.71 -21.76 -7.13
CA VAL A 334 3.38 -22.99 -6.68
C VAL A 334 4.51 -23.35 -7.64
N GLY A 335 4.30 -23.21 -8.96
CA GLY A 335 5.33 -23.45 -9.96
C GLY A 335 6.59 -22.60 -9.78
N PHE A 336 6.43 -21.33 -9.39
CA PHE A 336 7.57 -20.45 -9.08
C PHE A 336 8.40 -20.99 -7.90
N TYR A 337 7.77 -21.28 -6.76
CA TYR A 337 8.49 -21.74 -5.58
C TYR A 337 9.05 -23.15 -5.72
N LEU A 338 8.36 -24.04 -6.46
CA LEU A 338 8.91 -25.36 -6.80
C LEU A 338 10.16 -25.23 -7.67
N LEU A 339 10.14 -24.37 -8.69
CA LEU A 339 11.30 -24.12 -9.52
C LEU A 339 12.44 -23.52 -8.68
N LEU A 340 12.14 -22.56 -7.81
CA LEU A 340 13.11 -21.94 -6.92
C LEU A 340 13.74 -22.99 -5.99
N PHE A 341 12.93 -23.83 -5.34
CA PHE A 341 13.41 -24.92 -4.49
C PHE A 341 14.28 -25.93 -5.26
N VAL A 342 13.87 -26.36 -6.46
CA VAL A 342 14.66 -27.33 -7.25
C VAL A 342 16.00 -26.74 -7.70
N LEU A 343 16.03 -25.48 -8.10
CA LEU A 343 17.25 -24.84 -8.60
C LEU A 343 18.21 -24.44 -7.47
N THR A 344 17.67 -23.95 -6.34
CA THR A 344 18.48 -23.33 -5.29
C THR A 344 18.49 -24.10 -3.99
N GLY A 345 17.43 -24.83 -3.68
CA GLY A 345 17.19 -25.46 -2.38
C GLY A 345 16.49 -24.52 -1.37
N PHE A 346 16.00 -23.36 -1.81
CA PHE A 346 15.27 -22.43 -0.95
C PHE A 346 13.94 -23.02 -0.47
N ASP A 347 13.79 -23.16 0.85
CA ASP A 347 12.55 -23.55 1.50
C ASP A 347 11.74 -22.31 1.93
N PRO A 348 10.67 -21.93 1.21
CA PRO A 348 9.89 -20.75 1.54
C PRO A 348 9.12 -20.88 2.86
N ILE A 349 8.80 -22.11 3.29
CA ILE A 349 8.05 -22.35 4.51
C ILE A 349 8.97 -22.18 5.72
N GLU A 350 10.17 -22.75 5.65
CA GLU A 350 11.19 -22.53 6.69
C GLU A 350 11.54 -21.04 6.84
N ALA A 351 11.68 -20.33 5.72
CA ALA A 351 11.92 -18.89 5.71
C ALA A 351 10.80 -18.08 6.35
N LEU A 352 9.54 -18.43 6.09
CA LEU A 352 8.39 -17.79 6.70
C LEU A 352 8.38 -17.99 8.22
N TRP A 353 8.62 -19.22 8.69
CA TRP A 353 8.64 -19.51 10.12
C TRP A 353 9.78 -18.81 10.86
N ALA A 354 10.97 -18.74 10.25
CA ALA A 354 12.10 -18.00 10.82
C ALA A 354 11.76 -16.51 10.97
N ALA A 355 11.12 -15.92 9.95
CA ALA A 355 10.69 -14.52 9.98
C ALA A 355 9.60 -14.26 11.03
N ILE A 356 8.57 -15.10 11.11
CA ILE A 356 7.51 -14.99 12.15
C ILE A 356 8.13 -15.03 13.54
N LYS A 357 9.01 -16.00 13.80
CA LYS A 357 9.68 -16.12 15.10
C LYS A 357 10.53 -14.89 15.41
N LYS A 358 11.24 -14.33 14.41
CA LYS A 358 12.02 -13.10 14.58
C LYS A 358 11.14 -11.90 14.93
N ASP A 359 9.98 -11.79 14.31
CA ASP A 359 9.02 -10.71 14.52
C ASP A 359 8.34 -10.83 15.89
N GLU A 360 7.84 -12.01 16.25
CA GLU A 360 7.23 -12.29 17.56
C GLU A 360 8.18 -11.98 18.73
N MET A 361 9.49 -12.24 18.58
CA MET A 361 10.48 -11.88 19.60
C MET A 361 10.62 -10.37 19.81
N GLY A 362 10.33 -9.55 18.80
CA GLY A 362 10.41 -8.08 18.88
C GLY A 362 9.08 -7.42 19.22
N MET A 363 7.99 -7.90 18.61
CA MET A 363 6.68 -7.25 18.62
C MET A 363 5.68 -7.92 19.56
N GLY A 364 5.88 -9.19 19.90
CA GLY A 364 4.87 -10.05 20.51
C GLY A 364 3.82 -10.54 19.51
N THR A 365 2.83 -11.28 20.01
CA THR A 365 1.77 -11.92 19.21
C THR A 365 0.55 -11.01 18.99
N GLY A 366 0.37 -9.97 19.82
CA GLY A 366 -0.83 -9.14 19.82
C GLY A 366 -2.03 -9.77 20.53
N TYR A 367 -1.96 -11.04 20.92
CA TYR A 367 -3.00 -11.80 21.62
C TYR A 367 -2.75 -11.94 23.13
N GLU A 368 -1.79 -11.21 23.69
CA GLU A 368 -1.45 -11.32 25.11
C GLU A 368 -2.60 -10.89 26.03
N SER A 369 -3.48 -9.98 25.57
CA SER A 369 -4.72 -9.62 26.26
C SER A 369 -5.78 -9.10 25.29
N ILE A 370 -7.07 -9.16 25.69
CA ILE A 370 -8.19 -8.61 24.89
C ILE A 370 -8.02 -7.11 24.67
N GLU A 371 -7.57 -6.39 25.70
CA GLU A 371 -7.30 -4.96 25.63
C GLU A 371 -6.21 -4.66 24.59
N ARG A 372 -5.05 -5.32 24.69
CA ARG A 372 -3.94 -5.15 23.75
C ARG A 372 -4.38 -5.45 22.32
N TYR A 373 -5.11 -6.54 22.11
CA TYR A 373 -5.63 -6.92 20.80
C TYR A 373 -6.47 -5.80 20.16
N PHE A 374 -7.43 -5.23 20.90
CA PHE A 374 -8.27 -4.14 20.38
C PHE A 374 -7.48 -2.85 20.16
N HIS A 375 -6.65 -2.45 21.12
CA HIS A 375 -5.84 -1.24 21.00
C HIS A 375 -4.88 -1.31 19.81
N LEU A 376 -4.21 -2.45 19.62
CA LEU A 376 -3.30 -2.68 18.50
C LEU A 376 -4.04 -2.69 17.16
N SER A 377 -5.19 -3.39 17.08
CA SER A 377 -5.99 -3.47 15.85
C SER A 377 -6.49 -2.09 15.40
N PHE A 378 -7.06 -1.30 16.32
CA PHE A 378 -7.53 0.05 16.00
C PHE A 378 -6.38 1.02 15.73
N ALA A 379 -5.27 0.92 16.47
CA ALA A 379 -4.08 1.72 16.23
C ALA A 379 -3.54 1.48 14.82
N ASN A 380 -3.38 0.22 14.40
CA ASN A 380 -2.95 -0.14 13.05
C ASN A 380 -3.91 0.42 11.99
N LEU A 381 -5.23 0.18 12.13
CA LEU A 381 -6.20 0.69 11.18
C LEU A 381 -6.08 2.21 11.02
N PHE A 382 -5.99 2.93 12.14
CA PHE A 382 -5.96 4.38 12.13
C PHE A 382 -4.61 4.93 11.65
N ALA A 383 -3.49 4.29 11.99
CA ALA A 383 -2.17 4.62 11.45
C ALA A 383 -2.18 4.53 9.93
N PHE A 384 -2.70 3.44 9.38
CA PHE A 384 -2.83 3.27 7.95
C PHE A 384 -3.79 4.29 7.30
N LEU A 385 -4.95 4.54 7.90
CA LEU A 385 -5.91 5.54 7.38
C LEU A 385 -5.38 6.98 7.44
N ILE A 386 -4.52 7.30 8.42
CA ILE A 386 -3.83 8.59 8.50
C ILE A 386 -2.73 8.65 7.42
N GLY A 387 -1.94 7.58 7.29
CA GLY A 387 -0.85 7.46 6.33
C GLY A 387 -1.29 7.59 4.88
N VAL A 388 -2.40 6.94 4.49
CA VAL A 388 -2.99 7.08 3.14
C VAL A 388 -3.47 8.52 2.87
N GLY A 389 -3.72 9.30 3.92
CA GLY A 389 -4.11 10.70 3.83
C GLY A 389 -5.56 10.94 4.25
N LEU A 390 -5.76 11.92 5.11
CA LEU A 390 -7.08 12.32 5.62
C LEU A 390 -8.07 12.65 4.49
N PRO A 391 -7.66 13.33 3.39
CA PRO A 391 -8.55 13.57 2.25
C PRO A 391 -9.02 12.28 1.56
N ILE A 392 -8.10 11.33 1.34
CA ILE A 392 -8.41 10.05 0.70
C ILE A 392 -9.33 9.23 1.60
N THR A 393 -8.97 9.06 2.88
CA THR A 393 -9.78 8.33 3.85
C THR A 393 -11.19 8.90 3.97
N THR A 394 -11.33 10.23 4.03
CA THR A 394 -12.65 10.89 4.10
C THR A 394 -13.53 10.53 2.92
N VAL A 395 -13.00 10.62 1.70
CA VAL A 395 -13.77 10.34 0.48
C VAL A 395 -13.99 8.83 0.29
N TRP A 396 -13.05 8.00 0.72
CA TRP A 396 -13.18 6.54 0.67
C TRP A 396 -14.31 6.04 1.57
N LEU A 397 -14.42 6.57 2.80
CA LEU A 397 -15.54 6.30 3.70
C LEU A 397 -16.89 6.70 3.08
N ARG A 398 -16.95 7.82 2.34
CA ARG A 398 -18.14 8.19 1.57
C ARG A 398 -18.43 7.17 0.47
N GLN A 399 -17.42 6.71 -0.25
CA GLN A 399 -17.60 5.73 -1.32
C GLN A 399 -18.11 4.39 -0.77
N ILE A 400 -17.61 3.93 0.37
CA ILE A 400 -18.18 2.78 1.08
C ILE A 400 -19.65 3.02 1.39
N PHE A 401 -19.99 4.16 2.00
CA PHE A 401 -21.37 4.46 2.37
C PHE A 401 -22.30 4.48 1.14
N VAL A 402 -21.86 5.06 0.02
CA VAL A 402 -22.60 5.05 -1.24
C VAL A 402 -22.79 3.62 -1.74
N THR A 403 -21.71 2.83 -1.78
CA THR A 403 -21.73 1.43 -2.26
C THR A 403 -22.67 0.56 -1.41
N VAL A 404 -22.61 0.66 -0.08
CA VAL A 404 -23.48 -0.08 0.84
C VAL A 404 -24.94 0.37 0.69
N LYS A 405 -25.18 1.67 0.51
CA LYS A 405 -26.53 2.20 0.29
C LYS A 405 -27.12 1.70 -1.02
N GLU A 406 -26.36 1.72 -2.12
CA GLU A 406 -26.75 1.21 -3.43
C GLU A 406 -27.05 -0.29 -3.34
N TRP A 407 -26.16 -1.06 -2.71
CA TRP A 407 -26.38 -2.49 -2.48
C TRP A 407 -27.69 -2.76 -1.72
N ARG A 408 -27.95 -2.02 -0.63
CA ARG A 408 -29.19 -2.14 0.15
C ARG A 408 -30.44 -1.74 -0.66
N GLN A 409 -30.34 -0.74 -1.52
CA GLN A 409 -31.46 -0.29 -2.36
C GLN A 409 -31.80 -1.33 -3.42
N ASN A 410 -30.80 -1.88 -4.10
CA ASN A 410 -30.97 -2.92 -5.12
C ASN A 410 -31.55 -4.21 -4.52
N ALA A 411 -31.09 -4.60 -3.32
CA ALA A 411 -31.62 -5.75 -2.61
C ALA A 411 -33.11 -5.59 -2.21
N ARG A 412 -33.61 -4.36 -2.07
CA ARG A 412 -35.02 -4.07 -1.75
C ARG A 412 -35.91 -4.06 -2.99
N SER A 413 -35.43 -3.55 -4.12
CA SER A 413 -36.18 -3.63 -5.38
C SER A 413 -36.37 -5.09 -5.81
N SER A 414 -35.33 -5.91 -5.67
CA SER A 414 -35.39 -7.36 -5.94
C SER A 414 -36.37 -8.10 -5.01
N GLU A 415 -36.53 -7.65 -3.76
CA GLU A 415 -37.51 -8.21 -2.81
C GLU A 415 -38.96 -7.99 -3.23
N GLN A 416 -39.26 -6.83 -3.81
CA GLN A 416 -40.61 -6.52 -4.28
C GLN A 416 -41.01 -7.39 -5.48
N GLU A 417 -40.04 -7.97 -6.18
CA GLU A 417 -40.26 -8.86 -7.33
C GLU A 417 -40.28 -10.35 -6.94
N SER A 418 -39.62 -10.76 -5.85
CA SER A 418 -39.55 -12.18 -5.45
C SER A 418 -40.55 -12.53 -4.33
N SER A 419 -41.52 -13.40 -4.62
CA SER A 419 -42.51 -13.92 -3.65
C SER A 419 -41.95 -14.99 -2.69
N GLY A 420 -40.63 -15.01 -2.45
CA GLY A 420 -39.92 -16.06 -1.71
C GLY A 420 -39.63 -15.71 -0.24
N THR A 421 -39.01 -16.66 0.47
CA THR A 421 -38.57 -16.49 1.86
C THR A 421 -37.61 -15.29 2.03
N PRO A 422 -37.76 -14.47 3.08
CA PRO A 422 -36.95 -13.27 3.27
C PRO A 422 -35.51 -13.62 3.63
N ILE A 423 -34.64 -13.66 2.63
CA ILE A 423 -33.18 -13.73 2.82
C ILE A 423 -32.70 -12.33 3.27
N PRO A 424 -31.86 -12.18 4.32
CA PRO A 424 -31.30 -10.88 4.69
C PRO A 424 -30.58 -10.21 3.51
N TRP A 425 -30.73 -8.89 3.37
CA TRP A 425 -30.18 -8.13 2.22
C TRP A 425 -28.67 -8.31 2.02
N ILE A 426 -27.91 -8.55 3.10
CA ILE A 426 -26.46 -8.81 3.08
C ILE A 426 -26.14 -10.11 2.32
N PHE A 427 -27.08 -11.04 2.23
CA PHE A 427 -26.91 -12.28 1.48
C PHE A 427 -27.52 -12.22 0.07
N ARG A 428 -28.22 -11.13 -0.28
CA ARG A 428 -28.75 -10.90 -1.63
C ARG A 428 -27.68 -10.24 -2.49
N HIS A 429 -27.20 -10.98 -3.48
CA HIS A 429 -26.14 -10.56 -4.38
C HIS A 429 -26.73 -10.44 -5.79
N ASP A 430 -27.29 -9.27 -6.09
CA ASP A 430 -27.63 -8.88 -7.46
C ASP A 430 -26.38 -8.34 -8.18
N GLU A 431 -26.46 -8.18 -9.49
CA GLU A 431 -25.35 -7.81 -10.41
C GLU A 431 -24.67 -6.46 -10.13
N ALA A 432 -25.12 -5.71 -9.12
CA ALA A 432 -24.68 -4.35 -8.85
C ALA A 432 -23.78 -4.19 -7.60
N LEU A 433 -23.29 -5.28 -7.00
CA LEU A 433 -22.32 -5.17 -5.89
C LEU A 433 -20.94 -4.78 -6.43
N ASP A 434 -20.41 -3.66 -5.96
CA ASP A 434 -19.02 -3.29 -6.24
C ASP A 434 -18.06 -4.16 -5.42
N THR A 435 -17.69 -5.31 -5.98
CA THR A 435 -16.89 -6.34 -5.31
C THR A 435 -15.46 -5.89 -5.03
N PHE A 436 -14.93 -4.91 -5.77
CA PHE A 436 -13.62 -4.33 -5.49
C PHE A 436 -13.66 -3.53 -4.17
N VAL A 437 -14.64 -2.63 -4.01
CA VAL A 437 -14.77 -1.79 -2.79
C VAL A 437 -15.12 -2.65 -1.56
N ILE A 438 -16.12 -3.51 -1.69
CA ILE A 438 -16.60 -4.33 -0.56
C ILE A 438 -15.62 -5.45 -0.22
N GLY A 439 -15.03 -6.10 -1.24
CA GLY A 439 -14.02 -7.13 -1.02
C GLY A 439 -12.79 -6.56 -0.33
N PHE A 440 -12.39 -5.34 -0.68
CA PHE A 440 -11.30 -4.66 0.00
C PHE A 440 -11.65 -4.29 1.44
N LEU A 441 -12.85 -3.76 1.71
CA LEU A 441 -13.28 -3.47 3.08
C LEU A 441 -13.24 -4.71 3.97
N ILE A 442 -13.75 -5.85 3.48
CA ILE A 442 -13.71 -7.13 4.21
C ILE A 442 -12.27 -7.54 4.46
N THR A 443 -11.41 -7.46 3.44
CA THR A 443 -9.99 -7.85 3.55
C THR A 443 -9.24 -6.95 4.52
N LEU A 444 -9.41 -5.63 4.43
CA LEU A 444 -8.80 -4.67 5.34
C LEU A 444 -9.20 -4.95 6.78
N LEU A 445 -10.50 -5.16 7.05
CA LEU A 445 -10.97 -5.49 8.39
C LEU A 445 -10.41 -6.84 8.86
N TYR A 446 -10.36 -7.86 8.00
CA TYR A 446 -9.77 -9.15 8.36
C TYR A 446 -8.32 -8.99 8.82
N PHE A 447 -7.46 -8.32 8.03
CA PHE A 447 -6.05 -8.15 8.40
C PHE A 447 -5.83 -7.20 9.58
N THR A 448 -6.61 -6.13 9.66
CA THR A 448 -6.62 -5.21 10.81
C THR A 448 -6.79 -5.96 12.13
N PHE A 449 -7.70 -6.92 12.16
CA PHE A 449 -8.05 -7.69 13.35
C PHE A 449 -7.37 -9.08 13.39
N SER A 450 -6.42 -9.35 12.49
CA SER A 450 -5.67 -10.62 12.46
C SER A 450 -4.41 -10.60 13.32
N THR A 451 -3.91 -9.42 13.69
CA THR A 451 -2.58 -9.21 14.32
C THR A 451 -1.39 -9.81 13.55
N LEU A 452 -1.58 -10.25 12.29
CA LEU A 452 -0.49 -10.81 11.46
C LEU A 452 0.52 -9.75 11.02
N PHE A 453 0.04 -8.52 10.85
CA PHE A 453 0.88 -7.36 10.57
C PHE A 453 0.57 -6.34 11.64
N THR A 454 1.57 -6.04 12.46
CA THR A 454 1.45 -5.07 13.54
C THR A 454 2.55 -4.06 13.37
N MET A 455 2.26 -2.80 13.75
CA MET A 455 3.23 -1.72 13.65
C MET A 455 3.55 -1.33 12.21
N GLU A 456 3.95 -0.07 11.99
CA GLU A 456 4.43 0.41 10.69
C GLU A 456 3.47 0.13 9.52
N VAL A 457 2.17 -0.08 9.79
CA VAL A 457 1.21 -0.53 8.77
C VAL A 457 0.92 0.55 7.74
N GLU A 458 1.15 1.82 8.09
CA GLU A 458 1.23 2.94 7.15
C GLU A 458 2.24 2.69 6.03
N ARG A 459 3.29 1.90 6.30
CA ARG A 459 4.35 1.49 5.37
C ARG A 459 4.14 0.08 4.83
N ILE A 460 3.93 -0.91 5.69
CA ILE A 460 3.82 -2.33 5.29
C ILE A 460 2.66 -2.55 4.30
N TRP A 461 1.58 -1.77 4.42
CA TRP A 461 0.40 -1.89 3.56
C TRP A 461 0.38 -0.89 2.39
N ILE A 462 1.50 -0.30 1.97
CA ILE A 462 1.48 0.70 0.89
C ILE A 462 0.98 0.15 -0.45
N PHE A 463 1.12 -1.16 -0.70
CA PHE A 463 0.54 -1.80 -1.89
C PHE A 463 -1.00 -1.83 -1.87
N MET A 464 -1.64 -1.54 -0.72
CA MET A 464 -3.08 -1.39 -0.57
C MET A 464 -3.57 0.03 -0.92
N VAL A 465 -2.68 1.01 -1.14
CA VAL A 465 -3.05 2.38 -1.52
C VAL A 465 -3.98 2.44 -2.75
N PRO A 466 -3.76 1.66 -3.84
CA PRO A 466 -4.66 1.61 -5.00
C PRO A 466 -6.13 1.33 -4.66
N PHE A 467 -6.37 0.53 -3.60
CA PHE A 467 -7.71 0.16 -3.16
C PHE A 467 -8.44 1.30 -2.42
N PHE A 468 -7.73 2.37 -2.08
CA PHE A 468 -8.31 3.63 -1.62
C PHE A 468 -8.45 4.64 -2.75
N VAL A 469 -7.36 4.89 -3.49
CA VAL A 469 -7.34 5.96 -4.50
C VAL A 469 -8.28 5.68 -5.67
N ILE A 470 -8.46 4.43 -6.09
CA ILE A 470 -9.37 4.09 -7.19
C ILE A 470 -10.84 4.33 -6.78
N PRO A 471 -11.35 3.84 -5.62
CA PRO A 471 -12.71 4.16 -5.18
C PRO A 471 -12.93 5.65 -4.91
N VAL A 472 -11.92 6.36 -4.38
CA VAL A 472 -11.98 7.83 -4.22
C VAL A 472 -12.10 8.52 -5.57
N ALA A 473 -11.29 8.11 -6.55
CA ALA A 473 -11.37 8.61 -7.91
C ALA A 473 -12.74 8.35 -8.55
N LYS A 474 -13.31 7.15 -8.36
CA LYS A 474 -14.69 6.82 -8.77
C LYS A 474 -15.69 7.79 -8.16
N HIS A 475 -15.60 8.04 -6.85
CA HIS A 475 -16.49 8.98 -6.17
C HIS A 475 -16.38 10.41 -6.71
N LEU A 476 -15.15 10.88 -6.94
CA LEU A 476 -14.89 12.25 -7.40
C LEU A 476 -15.21 12.43 -8.89
N ALA A 477 -15.11 11.38 -9.71
CA ALA A 477 -15.45 11.42 -11.13
C ALA A 477 -16.93 11.74 -11.38
N ALA A 478 -17.81 11.39 -10.44
CA ALA A 478 -19.24 11.71 -10.46
C ALA A 478 -19.58 13.11 -9.88
N ARG A 479 -18.58 13.89 -9.46
CA ARG A 479 -18.75 15.18 -8.78
C ARG A 479 -18.13 16.31 -9.58
N HIS A 480 -18.36 17.54 -9.10
CA HIS A 480 -17.76 18.73 -9.69
C HIS A 480 -16.23 18.68 -9.52
N VAL A 481 -15.48 19.09 -10.54
CA VAL A 481 -14.00 18.99 -10.55
C VAL A 481 -13.32 19.75 -9.42
N SER A 482 -13.96 20.78 -8.86
CA SER A 482 -13.47 21.49 -7.66
C SER A 482 -13.25 20.56 -6.46
N ASP A 483 -14.07 19.52 -6.32
CA ASP A 483 -13.96 18.55 -5.23
C ASP A 483 -12.65 17.75 -5.36
N LEU A 484 -12.24 17.41 -6.59
CA LEU A 484 -10.94 16.79 -6.85
C LEU A 484 -9.78 17.72 -6.46
N TYR A 485 -9.85 19.00 -6.84
CA TYR A 485 -8.79 19.96 -6.49
C TYR A 485 -8.67 20.20 -4.99
N TRP A 486 -9.78 20.24 -4.26
CA TRP A 486 -9.75 20.33 -2.80
C TRP A 486 -9.08 19.10 -2.17
N VAL A 487 -9.46 17.90 -2.63
CA VAL A 487 -8.86 16.66 -2.13
C VAL A 487 -7.37 16.63 -2.45
N ALA A 488 -6.98 16.87 -3.70
CA ALA A 488 -5.58 16.84 -4.13
C ALA A 488 -4.72 17.93 -3.46
N GLY A 489 -5.24 19.15 -3.33
CA GLY A 489 -4.51 20.25 -2.68
C GLY A 489 -4.26 20.01 -1.20
N ILE A 490 -5.28 19.55 -0.46
CA ILE A 490 -5.11 19.21 0.96
C ILE A 490 -4.22 17.98 1.13
N LEU A 491 -4.29 17.02 0.21
CA LEU A 491 -3.45 15.81 0.25
C LEU A 491 -1.98 16.12 0.02
N ALA A 492 -1.67 16.98 -0.97
CA ALA A 492 -0.30 17.46 -1.21
C ALA A 492 0.22 18.30 -0.03
N ALA A 493 -0.64 19.12 0.60
CA ALA A 493 -0.26 19.83 1.82
C ALA A 493 0.03 18.86 2.97
N GLN A 494 -0.79 17.82 3.16
CA GLN A 494 -0.55 16.79 4.16
C GLN A 494 0.77 16.05 3.88
N LEU A 495 1.07 15.68 2.63
CA LEU A 495 2.34 15.05 2.26
C LEU A 495 3.54 15.87 2.71
N ILE A 496 3.59 17.15 2.36
CA ILE A 496 4.72 18.03 2.72
C ILE A 496 4.79 18.24 4.24
N VAL A 497 3.65 18.48 4.89
CA VAL A 497 3.60 18.68 6.35
C VAL A 497 4.02 17.41 7.09
N SER A 498 3.58 16.23 6.62
CA SER A 498 3.98 14.96 7.22
C SER A 498 5.49 14.74 7.10
N GLU A 499 6.09 14.95 5.94
CA GLU A 499 7.54 14.80 5.77
C GLU A 499 8.34 15.79 6.63
N VAL A 500 7.89 17.04 6.74
CA VAL A 500 8.57 18.07 7.57
C VAL A 500 8.46 17.81 9.07
N LEU A 501 7.40 17.13 9.52
CA LEU A 501 7.10 16.92 10.94
C LEU A 501 7.46 15.53 11.46
N LEU A 502 7.72 14.56 10.58
CA LEU A 502 7.88 13.16 10.91
C LEU A 502 9.20 12.63 10.34
N TYR A 503 9.87 11.79 11.10
CA TYR A 503 11.03 11.05 10.62
C TYR A 503 10.55 9.86 9.77
N THR A 504 10.74 9.94 8.46
CA THR A 504 10.19 9.02 7.44
C THR A 504 11.27 8.27 6.65
N TYR A 505 12.51 8.26 7.12
CA TYR A 505 13.61 7.53 6.48
C TYR A 505 13.70 6.10 7.00
N TRP A 506 13.70 5.16 6.06
CA TRP A 506 13.56 3.73 6.33
C TRP A 506 14.64 2.92 5.64
#